data_AF-A0A537BTQ8-F1
#
_entry.id   AF-A0A537BTQ8-F1
#
_cell.length_a   1.000
_cell.length_b   1.000
_cell.length_c   1.000
_cell.angle_alpha   90.00
_cell.angle_beta   90.00
_cell.angle_gamma   90.00
#
_symmetry.space_group_name_H-M   'P 1'
#
loop_
_entity.id
_entity.type
_entity.pdbx_description
1 polymer ?
#
loop_
_entity_poly.entity_id
_entity_poly.type
_entity_poly.pdbx_seq_one_letter_code
_entity_poly.pdbx_strand_id
1 'polypeptide(L)'
;GARLVQLWNGVLQRIPVVNFIYSSVKQISDTLFSSSGQAFRKALLVQWPHEGMWTIAFQTGTPGGDLANHVPADSLSVYVPTTPNPTGGYFVVVARKDAIELDMTVDQALKYIISMGVVPPVENK
;
A
#
# COMPACT_ATOMS: atom_id res chain seq x y z
N GLY A 1 32.52 -4.86 25.22
CA GLY A 1 32.19 -3.79 24.26
C GLY A 1 31.67 -4.33 22.95
N ALA A 2 32.55 -4.80 22.06
CA ALA A 2 32.19 -5.17 20.68
C ALA A 2 31.26 -6.39 20.50
N ARG A 3 31.26 -7.34 21.45
CA ARG A 3 30.37 -8.52 21.38
C ARG A 3 28.91 -8.23 21.71
N LEU A 4 28.64 -7.19 22.51
CA LEU A 4 27.25 -6.79 22.82
C LEU A 4 26.60 -6.19 21.57
N VAL A 5 27.33 -5.35 20.83
CA VAL A 5 26.85 -4.68 19.60
C VAL A 5 26.56 -5.70 18.48
N GLN A 6 27.35 -6.77 18.37
CA GLN A 6 27.09 -7.83 17.38
C GLN A 6 25.87 -8.71 17.73
N LEU A 7 25.59 -8.92 19.02
CA LEU A 7 24.37 -9.61 19.47
C LEU A 7 23.11 -8.77 19.27
N TRP A 8 23.19 -7.45 19.41
CA TRP A 8 22.07 -6.54 19.14
C TRP A 8 21.66 -6.51 17.66
N ASN A 9 22.61 -6.56 16.73
CA ASN A 9 22.30 -6.65 15.29
C ASN A 9 21.62 -7.99 14.91
N GLY A 10 21.88 -9.08 15.65
CA GLY A 10 21.26 -10.38 15.41
C GLY A 10 19.84 -10.52 15.97
N VAL A 11 19.48 -9.77 17.01
CA VAL A 11 18.14 -9.82 17.62
C VAL A 11 17.12 -8.94 16.86
N LEU A 12 17.56 -7.80 16.31
CA LEU A 12 16.72 -6.98 15.43
C LEU A 12 16.35 -7.70 14.12
N GLN A 13 17.25 -8.56 13.59
CA GLN A 13 16.96 -9.43 12.45
C GLN A 13 15.95 -10.56 12.76
N ARG A 14 15.63 -10.76 14.04
CA ARG A 14 14.75 -11.82 14.55
C ARG A 14 13.38 -11.30 14.99
N ILE A 15 13.01 -10.08 14.61
CA ILE A 15 11.61 -9.65 14.67
C ILE A 15 10.95 -10.14 13.36
N PRO A 16 10.12 -11.21 13.39
CA PRO A 16 9.53 -11.82 12.20
C PRO A 16 8.66 -10.86 11.39
N VAL A 17 8.26 -9.73 11.98
CA VAL A 17 7.48 -8.67 11.33
C VAL A 17 8.25 -8.00 10.20
N VAL A 18 9.55 -7.71 10.39
CA VAL A 18 10.34 -6.94 9.41
C VAL A 18 10.67 -7.76 8.16
N ASN A 19 11.05 -9.03 8.33
CA ASN A 19 11.34 -9.90 7.18
C ASN A 19 10.07 -10.28 6.40
N PHE A 20 8.92 -10.42 7.07
CA PHE A 20 7.63 -10.68 6.41
C PHE A 20 7.17 -9.49 5.56
N ILE A 21 7.39 -8.25 6.03
CA ILE A 21 7.11 -7.03 5.26
C ILE A 21 7.83 -7.08 3.91
N TYR A 22 9.14 -7.28 3.90
CA TYR A 22 9.92 -7.25 2.66
C TYR A 22 9.53 -8.39 1.71
N SER A 23 9.24 -9.60 2.21
CA SER A 23 8.87 -10.73 1.36
C SER A 23 7.46 -10.60 0.77
N SER A 24 6.47 -10.14 1.55
CA SER A 24 5.08 -10.01 1.08
C SER A 24 4.91 -8.81 0.15
N VAL A 25 5.60 -7.69 0.45
CA VAL A 25 5.69 -6.55 -0.47
C VAL A 25 6.34 -6.98 -1.78
N LYS A 26 7.45 -7.73 -1.72
CA LYS A 26 8.11 -8.24 -2.93
C LYS A 26 7.25 -9.24 -3.70
N GLN A 27 6.49 -10.12 -3.05
CA GLN A 27 5.65 -11.11 -3.74
C GLN A 27 4.43 -10.49 -4.43
N ILE A 28 3.77 -9.53 -3.77
CA ILE A 28 2.67 -8.76 -4.35
C ILE A 28 3.23 -7.88 -5.48
N SER A 29 4.40 -7.29 -5.25
CA SER A 29 5.14 -6.55 -6.25
C SER A 29 5.44 -7.42 -7.48
N ASP A 30 6.14 -8.53 -7.32
CA ASP A 30 6.55 -9.41 -8.42
C ASP A 30 5.34 -9.97 -9.18
N THR A 31 4.20 -10.20 -8.51
CA THR A 31 2.98 -10.70 -9.19
C THR A 31 2.22 -9.61 -9.94
N LEU A 32 2.25 -8.36 -9.45
CA LEU A 32 1.45 -7.26 -10.01
C LEU A 32 2.27 -6.32 -10.92
N PHE A 33 3.61 -6.27 -10.78
CA PHE A 33 4.51 -5.46 -11.61
C PHE A 33 5.17 -6.24 -12.76
N SER A 34 5.22 -7.59 -12.74
CA SER A 34 5.98 -8.37 -13.75
C SER A 34 5.30 -8.55 -15.11
N SER A 35 4.05 -8.13 -15.27
CA SER A 35 3.31 -8.24 -16.53
C SER A 35 2.79 -6.87 -16.94
N SER A 36 3.57 -6.13 -17.74
CA SER A 36 3.17 -4.86 -18.43
C SER A 36 3.08 -3.55 -17.61
N GLY A 37 3.86 -3.41 -16.53
CA GLY A 37 4.52 -2.12 -16.23
C GLY A 37 3.70 -0.92 -15.72
N GLN A 38 2.53 -1.11 -15.08
CA GLN A 38 1.74 0.03 -14.55
C GLN A 38 0.86 -0.24 -13.30
N ALA A 39 1.01 -1.38 -12.60
CA ALA A 39 0.25 -1.59 -11.36
C ALA A 39 0.87 -0.79 -10.20
N PHE A 40 0.07 -0.20 -9.30
CA PHE A 40 0.52 0.57 -8.12
C PHE A 40 1.37 1.81 -8.44
N ARG A 41 0.82 2.74 -9.22
CA ARG A 41 1.56 3.97 -9.58
C ARG A 41 1.77 4.90 -8.40
N LYS A 42 0.78 4.97 -7.49
CA LYS A 42 0.62 6.04 -6.50
C LYS A 42 -0.07 5.52 -5.24
N ALA A 43 0.37 6.00 -4.08
CA ALA A 43 -0.38 5.89 -2.84
C ALA A 43 -1.43 7.00 -2.79
N LEU A 44 -2.67 6.62 -2.48
CA LEU A 44 -3.82 7.52 -2.43
C LEU A 44 -4.44 7.45 -1.03
N LEU A 45 -4.99 8.57 -0.57
CA LEU A 45 -5.86 8.64 0.58
C LEU A 45 -7.30 8.73 0.08
N VAL A 46 -8.14 7.78 0.50
CA VAL A 46 -9.54 7.67 0.06
C VAL A 46 -10.46 7.45 1.25
N GLN A 47 -11.72 7.84 1.10
CA GLN A 47 -12.75 7.53 2.09
C GLN A 47 -13.30 6.12 1.86
N TRP A 48 -13.14 5.22 2.84
CA TRP A 48 -13.60 3.83 2.78
C TRP A 48 -13.69 3.21 4.18
N PRO A 49 -14.72 2.41 4.50
CA PRO A 49 -15.83 1.99 3.63
C PRO A 49 -17.00 2.99 3.57
N HIS A 50 -16.97 4.06 4.37
CA HIS A 50 -17.99 5.11 4.34
C HIS A 50 -17.35 6.49 4.55
N GLU A 51 -18.15 7.53 4.35
CA GLU A 51 -17.73 8.92 4.50
C GLU A 51 -17.23 9.21 5.93
N GLY A 52 -16.12 9.93 6.06
CA GLY A 52 -15.43 10.22 7.31
C GLY A 52 -14.39 9.19 7.74
N MET A 53 -14.35 8.00 7.13
CA MET A 53 -13.30 7.00 7.37
C MET A 53 -12.25 7.04 6.26
N TRP A 54 -10.99 7.28 6.61
CA TRP A 54 -9.90 7.40 5.65
C TRP A 54 -8.97 6.20 5.69
N THR A 55 -8.53 5.77 4.52
CA THR A 55 -7.54 4.70 4.39
C THR A 55 -6.57 4.98 3.25
N ILE A 56 -5.39 4.38 3.34
CA ILE A 56 -4.43 4.38 2.25
C ILE A 56 -4.84 3.29 1.26
N ALA A 57 -4.96 3.68 0.01
CA ALA A 57 -5.21 2.81 -1.13
C ALA A 57 -4.11 2.99 -2.17
N PHE A 58 -4.06 2.09 -3.14
CA PHE A 58 -3.09 2.18 -4.22
C PHE A 58 -3.79 2.21 -5.58
N GLN A 59 -3.39 3.15 -6.42
CA GLN A 59 -3.95 3.25 -7.77
C GLN A 59 -3.51 2.06 -8.63
N THR A 60 -4.46 1.28 -9.10
CA THR A 60 -4.22 0.14 -10.01
C THR A 60 -4.57 0.48 -11.45
N GLY A 61 -5.38 1.50 -11.70
CA GLY A 61 -5.70 1.96 -13.05
C GLY A 61 -6.96 2.81 -13.11
N THR A 62 -7.68 2.71 -14.21
CA THR A 62 -9.03 3.25 -14.40
C THR A 62 -10.02 2.09 -14.65
N PRO A 63 -11.30 2.22 -14.30
CA PRO A 63 -12.30 1.22 -14.63
C PRO A 63 -12.35 0.97 -16.14
N GLY A 64 -12.43 -0.29 -16.55
CA GLY A 64 -12.48 -0.69 -17.95
C GLY A 64 -13.66 -1.63 -18.23
N GLY A 65 -13.92 -1.88 -19.51
CA GLY A 65 -15.02 -2.75 -19.94
C GLY A 65 -16.39 -2.23 -19.49
N ASP A 66 -17.31 -3.14 -19.19
CA ASP A 66 -18.67 -2.78 -18.80
C ASP A 66 -18.76 -2.04 -17.46
N LEU A 67 -17.79 -2.26 -16.55
CA LEU A 67 -17.72 -1.56 -15.28
C LEU A 67 -17.64 -0.03 -15.46
N ALA A 68 -16.93 0.43 -16.49
CA ALA A 68 -16.78 1.86 -16.79
C ALA A 68 -18.11 2.55 -17.13
N ASN A 69 -19.10 1.80 -17.64
CA ASN A 69 -20.42 2.32 -17.99
C ASN A 69 -21.31 2.57 -16.76
N HIS A 70 -20.95 1.99 -15.62
CA HIS A 70 -21.78 1.97 -14.40
C HIS A 70 -21.22 2.83 -13.27
N VAL A 71 -20.10 3.52 -13.51
CA VAL A 71 -19.41 4.37 -12.54
C VAL A 71 -19.19 5.76 -13.13
N PRO A 72 -18.91 6.80 -12.32
CA PRO A 72 -18.61 8.13 -12.84
C PRO A 72 -17.49 8.10 -13.88
N ALA A 73 -17.60 8.90 -14.94
CA ALA A 73 -16.67 8.88 -16.07
C ALA A 73 -15.19 9.11 -15.69
N ASP A 74 -14.93 9.94 -14.68
CA ASP A 74 -13.59 10.16 -14.12
C ASP A 74 -13.42 9.41 -12.80
N SER A 75 -13.24 8.10 -12.92
CA SER A 75 -13.05 7.19 -11.78
C SER A 75 -11.68 6.51 -11.82
N LEU A 76 -11.22 6.13 -10.63
CA LEU A 76 -9.99 5.41 -10.37
C LEU A 76 -10.31 4.01 -9.87
N SER A 77 -9.58 3.03 -10.41
CA SER A 77 -9.50 1.70 -9.83
C SER A 77 -8.42 1.72 -8.76
N VAL A 78 -8.79 1.39 -7.53
CA VAL A 78 -7.89 1.38 -6.38
C VAL A 78 -7.94 0.06 -5.64
N TYR A 79 -6.82 -0.32 -5.04
CA TYR A 79 -6.71 -1.45 -4.13
C TYR A 79 -6.56 -0.95 -2.70
N VAL A 80 -7.46 -1.39 -1.82
CA VAL A 80 -7.44 -1.11 -0.39
C VAL A 80 -6.91 -2.34 0.35
N PRO A 81 -5.69 -2.32 0.90
CA PRO A 81 -5.11 -3.45 1.62
C PRO A 81 -5.77 -3.66 2.99
N THR A 82 -5.69 -4.89 3.48
CA THR A 82 -5.96 -5.19 4.89
C THR A 82 -4.69 -5.13 5.73
N THR A 83 -4.80 -4.66 6.98
CA THR A 83 -3.72 -4.66 7.95
C THR A 83 -3.76 -5.89 8.86
N PRO A 84 -2.63 -6.43 9.33
CA PRO A 84 -1.25 -6.07 8.96
C PRO A 84 -0.78 -6.76 7.67
N ASN A 85 -1.56 -7.70 7.12
CA ASN A 85 -1.17 -8.51 5.97
C ASN A 85 -1.81 -8.00 4.65
N PRO A 86 -1.06 -7.29 3.80
CA PRO A 86 -1.57 -6.68 2.57
C PRO A 86 -1.67 -7.68 1.42
N THR A 87 -1.59 -8.99 1.65
CA THR A 87 -1.87 -9.97 0.59
C THR A 87 -3.35 -10.04 0.25
N GLY A 88 -4.22 -9.67 1.19
CA GLY A 88 -5.66 -9.54 1.01
C GLY A 88 -6.08 -8.08 0.97
N GLY A 89 -7.25 -7.80 0.41
CA GLY A 89 -7.78 -6.44 0.32
C GLY A 89 -9.01 -6.37 -0.56
N TYR A 90 -9.46 -5.14 -0.80
CA TYR A 90 -10.63 -4.85 -1.61
C TYR A 90 -10.21 -4.13 -2.88
N PHE A 91 -10.83 -4.52 -4.00
CA PHE A 91 -10.85 -3.70 -5.19
C PHE A 91 -12.01 -2.72 -5.05
N VAL A 92 -11.71 -1.43 -5.19
CA VAL A 92 -12.68 -0.35 -5.03
C VAL A 92 -12.57 0.59 -6.22
N VAL A 93 -13.72 1.09 -6.69
CA VAL A 93 -13.76 2.19 -7.66
C VAL A 93 -14.18 3.46 -6.92
N VAL A 94 -13.38 4.51 -7.06
CA VAL A 94 -13.64 5.82 -6.46
C VAL A 94 -13.61 6.89 -7.53
N ALA A 95 -14.42 7.95 -7.41
CA ALA A 95 -14.28 9.09 -8.31
C ALA A 95 -12.92 9.75 -8.08
N ARG A 96 -12.26 10.23 -9.14
CA ARG A 96 -10.93 10.85 -9.05
C ARG A 96 -10.89 12.01 -8.05
N LYS A 97 -11.94 12.83 -8.03
CA LYS A 97 -12.07 13.98 -7.11
C LYS A 97 -12.09 13.59 -5.63
N ASP A 98 -12.41 12.33 -5.31
CA ASP A 98 -12.53 11.83 -3.94
C ASP A 98 -11.26 11.06 -3.50
N ALA A 99 -10.21 11.09 -4.33
CA ALA A 99 -8.92 10.49 -4.04
C ALA A 99 -7.83 11.58 -3.95
N ILE A 100 -7.09 11.56 -2.84
CA ILE A 100 -5.99 12.50 -2.60
C ILE A 100 -4.69 11.75 -2.83
N GLU A 101 -3.83 12.25 -3.71
CA GLU A 101 -2.50 11.69 -3.89
C GLU A 101 -1.60 12.02 -2.69
N LEU A 102 -1.00 10.99 -2.09
CA LEU A 102 -0.09 11.16 -0.97
C LEU A 102 1.33 11.38 -1.46
N ASP A 103 2.04 12.31 -0.85
CA ASP A 103 3.47 12.52 -1.08
C ASP A 103 4.33 11.48 -0.34
N MET A 104 4.20 10.22 -0.76
CA MET A 104 5.00 9.11 -0.26
C MET A 104 5.11 8.00 -1.31
N THR A 105 6.19 7.25 -1.24
CA THR A 105 6.37 6.07 -2.09
C THR A 105 5.43 4.94 -1.68
N VAL A 106 5.12 4.04 -2.61
CA VAL A 106 4.32 2.83 -2.34
C VAL A 106 4.94 1.97 -1.23
N ASP A 107 6.27 1.85 -1.19
CA ASP A 107 6.99 1.12 -0.14
C ASP A 107 6.80 1.75 1.25
N GLN A 108 6.90 3.08 1.34
CA GLN A 108 6.64 3.82 2.58
C GLN A 108 5.20 3.61 3.06
N ALA A 109 4.22 3.71 2.15
CA ALA A 109 2.82 3.45 2.46
C ALA A 109 2.57 2.02 2.93
N LEU A 110 3.14 1.01 2.25
CA LEU A 110 3.01 -0.40 2.63
C LEU A 110 3.63 -0.67 4.01
N LYS A 111 4.81 -0.12 4.29
CA LYS A 111 5.44 -0.20 5.63
C LYS A 111 4.52 0.37 6.70
N TYR A 112 3.89 1.51 6.42
CA TYR A 112 3.00 2.15 7.37
C TYR A 112 1.76 1.29 7.65
N ILE A 113 1.13 0.75 6.60
CA ILE A 113 -0.03 -0.14 6.67
C ILE A 113 0.31 -1.44 7.43
N ILE A 114 1.42 -2.10 7.10
CA ILE A 114 1.81 -3.35 7.77
C ILE A 114 2.16 -3.10 9.24
N SER A 115 2.74 -1.95 9.56
CA SER A 115 2.99 -1.53 10.93
C SER A 115 1.73 -1.15 11.72
N MET A 116 0.54 -1.24 11.11
CA MET A 116 -0.74 -0.81 11.69
C MET A 116 -0.72 0.66 12.14
N GLY A 117 -0.01 1.52 11.40
CA GLY A 117 0.08 2.94 11.73
C GLY A 117 1.15 3.32 12.75
N VAL A 118 2.00 2.39 13.20
CA VAL A 118 3.02 2.66 14.24
C VAL A 118 4.32 3.24 13.66
N VAL A 119 4.64 2.96 12.39
CA VAL A 119 5.87 3.42 11.73
C VAL A 119 5.53 4.44 10.65
N PRO A 120 5.45 5.74 10.99
CA PRO A 120 5.10 6.76 10.01
C PRO A 120 6.15 6.83 8.88
N PRO A 121 5.73 7.17 7.66
CA PRO A 121 6.64 7.36 6.54
C PRO A 121 7.59 8.52 6.83
N VAL A 122 8.88 8.34 6.49
CA VAL A 122 9.89 9.39 6.65
C VAL A 122 9.64 10.47 5.60
N GLU A 123 9.52 11.72 6.05
CA GLU A 123 9.26 12.89 5.21
C GLU A 123 10.39 13.07 4.18
N ASN A 124 10.04 13.10 2.89
CA ASN A 124 10.99 13.48 1.85
C ASN A 124 11.10 15.02 1.89
N LYS A 125 12.20 15.54 2.44
CA LYS A 125 12.54 16.97 2.32
C LYS A 125 13.01 17.32 0.92
#